data_AF-A0A358HWW7-F1
#
_entry.id   AF-A0A358HWW7-F1
#
_cell.length_a   1.000
_cell.length_b   1.000
_cell.length_c   1.000
_cell.angle_alpha   90.00
_cell.angle_beta   90.00
_cell.angle_gamma   90.00
#
_symmetry.space_group_name_H-M   'P 1'
#
loop_
_entity.id
_entity.type
_entity.pdbx_description
1 polymer ?
#
loop_
_entity_poly.entity_id
_entity_poly.type
_entity_poly.pdbx_seq_one_letter_code
_entity_poly.pdbx_strand_id
1 'polypeptide(L)' 'NRFMDGFQDSISVIFHFHYRWSKKNQVGRNGFAVQEHLEIIDAILRQDQGAATAALERHLETAHQTFLASLQRD' A
#
# COMPACT_ATOMS: atom_id res chain seq x y z
N ASN A 1 10.73 -16.25 3.84
CA ASN A 1 11.66 -15.14 4.14
C ASN A 1 10.85 -14.25 5.05
N ARG A 2 11.21 -14.15 6.34
CA ARG A 2 10.41 -13.45 7.37
C ARG A 2 9.88 -12.09 6.94
N PHE A 3 10.64 -11.36 6.11
CA PHE A 3 10.23 -10.08 5.57
C PHE A 3 9.06 -10.20 4.58
N MET A 4 9.12 -11.15 3.65
CA MET A 4 8.05 -11.41 2.67
C MET A 4 6.79 -12.00 3.31
N ASP A 5 6.95 -12.79 4.38
CA ASP A 5 5.81 -13.41 5.07
C ASP A 5 5.00 -12.33 5.83
N GLY A 6 5.66 -11.45 6.58
CA GLY A 6 4.99 -10.29 7.22
C GLY A 6 4.46 -9.25 6.22
N PHE A 7 5.09 -9.15 5.04
CA PHE A 7 4.64 -8.31 3.93
C PHE A 7 3.30 -8.80 3.36
N GLN A 8 3.13 -10.11 3.14
CA GLN A 8 1.87 -10.65 2.61
C GLN A 8 0.69 -10.40 3.55
N ASP A 9 0.89 -10.52 4.86
CA ASP A 9 -0.19 -10.29 5.84
C ASP A 9 -0.62 -8.82 5.86
N SER A 10 0.34 -7.89 5.82
CA SER A 10 0.06 -6.45 5.84
C SER A 10 -0.64 -5.99 4.54
N ILE A 11 -0.17 -6.47 3.39
CA ILE A 11 -0.78 -6.21 2.07
C ILE A 11 -2.20 -6.79 2.02
N SER A 12 -2.42 -8.00 2.53
CA SER A 12 -3.73 -8.66 2.52
C SER A 12 -4.80 -7.86 3.26
N VAL A 13 -4.45 -7.30 4.43
CA VAL A 13 -5.35 -6.41 5.18
C VAL A 13 -5.66 -5.15 4.37
N ILE A 14 -4.64 -4.48 3.84
CA ILE A 14 -4.82 -3.23 3.07
C ILE A 14 -5.71 -3.48 1.85
N PHE A 15 -5.45 -4.54 1.07
CA PHE A 15 -6.25 -4.91 -0.11
C PHE A 15 -7.68 -5.31 0.26
N HIS A 16 -7.87 -6.10 1.32
CA HIS A 16 -9.20 -6.54 1.75
C HIS A 16 -10.11 -5.34 2.10
N PHE A 17 -9.54 -4.33 2.75
CA PHE A 17 -10.28 -3.11 3.10
C PHE A 17 -10.40 -2.14 1.91
N HIS A 18 -9.38 -2.03 1.04
CA HIS A 18 -9.42 -1.16 -0.15
C HIS A 18 -10.55 -1.56 -1.12
N TYR A 19 -10.71 -2.85 -1.41
CA TYR A 19 -11.72 -3.32 -2.38
C TYR A 19 -13.16 -3.27 -1.84
N ARG A 20 -13.33 -3.25 -0.51
CA ARG A 20 -14.66 -3.31 0.11
C ARG A 20 -15.30 -1.94 0.35
N TRP A 21 -14.54 -0.83 0.30
CA TRP A 21 -15.06 0.47 0.72
C TRP A 21 -14.93 1.59 -0.34
N SER A 22 -16.10 2.03 -0.82
CA SER A 22 -16.41 3.24 -1.59
C SER A 22 -16.10 3.27 -3.10
N LYS A 23 -17.09 2.79 -3.88
CA LYS A 23 -17.15 2.83 -5.36
C LYS A 23 -17.02 4.23 -6.00
N LYS A 24 -17.16 5.33 -5.24
CA LYS A 24 -17.18 6.71 -5.78
C LYS A 24 -15.79 7.32 -6.03
N ASN A 25 -14.78 6.96 -5.22
CA ASN A 25 -13.40 7.48 -5.33
C ASN A 25 -12.37 6.35 -5.52
N GLN A 26 -12.81 5.21 -6.08
CA GLN A 26 -12.02 3.97 -6.16
C GLN A 26 -10.87 4.08 -7.18
N VAL A 27 -11.12 4.74 -8.32
CA VAL A 27 -10.18 4.75 -9.47
C VAL A 27 -8.92 5.58 -9.16
N GLY A 28 -9.08 6.78 -8.60
CA GLY A 28 -7.92 7.63 -8.25
C GLY A 28 -7.07 7.05 -7.12
N ARG A 29 -7.69 6.43 -6.11
CA ARG A 29 -6.97 5.82 -4.98
C ARG A 29 -6.27 4.51 -5.38
N ASN A 30 -6.91 3.67 -6.18
CA ASN A 30 -6.25 2.49 -6.75
C ASN A 30 -5.07 2.88 -7.65
N GLY A 31 -5.21 3.94 -8.46
CA GLY A 31 -4.11 4.44 -9.29
C GLY A 31 -2.90 4.87 -8.46
N PHE A 32 -3.14 5.58 -7.36
CA PHE A 32 -2.09 6.01 -6.44
C PHE A 32 -1.39 4.82 -5.76
N ALA A 33 -2.16 3.86 -5.22
CA ALA A 33 -1.60 2.66 -4.60
C ALA A 33 -0.78 1.81 -5.58
N VAL A 34 -1.24 1.66 -6.83
CA VAL A 34 -0.48 0.97 -7.88
C VAL A 34 0.85 1.65 -8.15
N GLN A 35 0.89 2.98 -8.19
CA GLN A 35 2.13 3.73 -8.38
C GLN A 35 3.12 3.47 -7.24
N GLU A 36 2.65 3.51 -5.99
CA GLU A 36 3.49 3.20 -4.82
C GLU A 36 4.02 1.76 -4.85
N HIS A 37 3.19 0.78 -5.26
CA HIS A 37 3.65 -0.59 -5.43
C HIS A 37 4.73 -0.73 -6.50
N LEU A 38 4.59 -0.02 -7.63
CA LEU A 38 5.62 -0.03 -8.69
C LEU A 38 6.94 0.57 -8.18
N GLU A 39 6.91 1.60 -7.34
CA GLU A 39 8.12 2.17 -6.73
C GLU A 39 8.84 1.16 -5.82
N ILE A 40 8.10 0.38 -5.04
CA ILE A 40 8.67 -0.70 -4.21
C ILE A 40 9.33 -1.76 -5.11
N ILE A 41 8.62 -2.23 -6.15
CA ILE A 41 9.12 -3.26 -7.08
C ILE A 41 10.38 -2.77 -7.78
N ASP A 42 10.37 -1.53 -8.27
CA ASP A 42 11.48 -0.92 -8.99
C ASP A 42 12.74 -0.80 -8.10
N ALA A 43 12.57 -0.43 -6.82
CA ALA A 43 13.68 -0.40 -5.86
C ALA A 43 14.25 -1.80 -5.57
N ILE A 44 13.38 -2.82 -5.45
CA ILE A 44 13.81 -4.22 -5.27
C ILE A 44 14.58 -4.70 -6.50
N LEU A 45 14.10 -4.39 -7.72
CA LEU A 45 14.75 -4.77 -8.97
C LEU A 45 16.13 -4.12 -9.13
N ARG A 46 16.32 -2.92 -8.59
CA ARG A 46 17.63 -2.25 -8.52
C ARG A 46 18.53 -2.76 -7.39
N GLN A 47 18.06 -3.72 -6.59
CA GLN A 47 18.73 -4.22 -5.39
C GLN A 47 19.05 -3.12 -4.35
N ASP A 48 18.29 -2.03 -4.38
CA ASP A 48 18.43 -0.93 -3.42
C ASP A 48 17.49 -1.16 -2.23
N GLN A 49 18.03 -1.81 -1.19
CA GLN A 49 17.27 -2.12 0.02
C GLN A 49 16.81 -0.87 0.78
N GLY A 50 17.60 0.22 0.72
CA GLY A 50 17.25 1.48 1.38
C GLY A 50 16.04 2.11 0.71
N ALA A 51 16.08 2.22 -0.62
CA ALA A 51 14.96 2.73 -1.41
C ALA A 51 13.72 1.84 -1.29
N ALA A 52 13.87 0.51 -1.26
CA ALA A 52 12.75 -0.41 -1.13
C ALA A 52 12.05 -0.27 0.23
N THR A 53 12.83 -0.11 1.31
CA THR A 53 12.30 0.10 2.66
C THR A 53 11.56 1.43 2.74
N ALA A 54 12.16 2.52 2.26
CA ALA A 54 11.55 3.84 2.27
C ALA A 54 10.27 3.91 1.41
N ALA A 55 10.24 3.23 0.26
CA ALA A 55 9.05 3.13 -0.58
C ALA A 55 7.92 2.36 0.12
N LEU A 56 8.25 1.28 0.82
CA LEU A 56 7.28 0.50 1.58
C LEU A 56 6.71 1.28 2.76
N GLU A 57 7.55 2.00 3.51
CA GLU A 57 7.11 2.85 4.63
C GLU A 57 6.12 3.92 4.14
N ARG A 58 6.40 4.57 3.01
CA ARG A 58 5.47 5.53 2.39
C ARG A 58 4.14 4.89 2.02
N HIS A 59 4.16 3.71 1.40
CA HIS A 59 2.93 3.00 1.04
C HIS A 59 2.07 2.66 2.28
N LEU A 60 2.70 2.19 3.36
CA LEU A 60 2.00 1.87 4.61
C LEU A 60 1.39 3.13 5.26
N GLU A 61 2.10 4.26 5.23
CA GLU A 61 1.58 5.54 5.73
C GLU A 61 0.35 6.00 4.92
N THR A 62 0.43 5.97 3.59
CA THR A 62 -0.71 6.28 2.70
C THR A 62 -1.89 5.35 2.98
N ALA A 63 -1.65 4.06 3.12
CA ALA A 63 -2.68 3.07 3.40
C ALA A 63 -3.35 3.33 4.76
N HIS A 64 -2.56 3.64 5.79
CA HIS A 64 -3.06 3.99 7.12
C HIS A 64 -3.92 5.26 7.09
N GLN A 65 -3.47 6.33 6.43
CA GLN A 65 -4.24 7.55 6.27
C GLN A 65 -5.55 7.31 5.50
N THR A 66 -5.50 6.53 4.42
CA THR A 66 -6.69 6.19 3.64
C THR A 66 -7.68 5.37 4.46
N PHE A 67 -7.20 4.47 5.30
CA PHE A 67 -8.01 3.71 6.23
C PHE A 67 -8.69 4.61 7.26
N LEU A 68 -7.94 5.48 7.96
CA LEU A 68 -8.52 6.42 8.94
C LEU A 68 -9.55 7.36 8.32
N ALA A 69 -9.27 7.91 7.13
CA ALA A 69 -10.20 8.76 6.40
C ALA A 69 -11.48 8.02 5.96
N SER A 70 -11.42 6.69 5.84
CA SER A 70 -12.61 5.88 5.56
C SER A 70 -13.49 5.69 6.79
N LEU A 71 -12.91 5.58 7.99
CA LEU A 71 -13.64 5.46 9.26
C LEU A 71 -14.37 6.75 9.67
N GLN A 72 -13.86 7.92 9.28
CA GLN A 72 -14.50 9.22 9.58
C GLN A 72 -15.70 9.55 8.68
N ARG A 73 -15.95 8.73 7.64
CA ARG A 73 -17.04 8.95 6.68
C ARG A 73 -18.28 8.08 6.93
N ASP A 74 -18.24 7.26 7.99
CA ASP A 74 -19.38 6.53 8.54
C ASP A 74 -19.86 7.21 9.84
#